data_AF-A0AAU8JKJ9-F1
#
_entry.id   AF-A0AAU8JKJ9-F1
#
_cell.length_a   1.000
_cell.length_b   1.000
_cell.length_c   1.000
_cell.angle_alpha   90.00
_cell.angle_beta   90.00
_cell.angle_gamma   90.00
#
_symmetry.space_group_name_H-M   'P 1'
#
loop_
_entity.id
_entity.type
_entity.pdbx_description
1 polymer ?
#
loop_
_entity_poly.entity_id
_entity_poly.type
_entity_poly.pdbx_seq_one_letter_code
_entity_poly.pdbx_strand_id
1 'polypeptide(L)' 'MTKFQEIQAAIQSLSSDEFTYLRNWMIELDWEEWDRQIEKDSASGKLDFLVNEALAAKAQDELQEL' A
#
# COMPACT_ATOMS: atom_id res chain seq x y z
N MET A 1 -10.33 -14.42 27.40
CA MET A 1 -10.28 -13.47 26.27
C MET A 1 -9.03 -13.75 25.47
N THR A 2 -9.09 -13.60 24.15
CA THR A 2 -7.89 -13.65 23.31
C THR A 2 -7.28 -12.25 23.22
N LYS A 3 -5.97 -12.16 22.96
CA LYS A 3 -5.28 -10.88 22.68
C LYS A 3 -6.01 -10.07 21.61
N PHE A 4 -6.56 -10.74 20.60
CA PHE A 4 -7.32 -10.10 19.53
C PHE A 4 -8.61 -9.45 20.04
N GLN A 5 -9.37 -10.16 20.88
CA GLN A 5 -10.60 -9.61 21.46
C GLN A 5 -10.33 -8.42 22.38
N GLU A 6 -9.21 -8.43 23.12
CA GLU A 6 -8.79 -7.32 23.97
C GLU A 6 -8.46 -6.07 23.14
N ILE A 7 -7.76 -6.24 22.01
CA ILE A 7 -7.49 -5.14 21.07
C ILE A 7 -8.78 -4.58 20.49
N GLN A 8 -9.73 -5.44 20.08
CA GLN A 8 -11.02 -4.99 19.56
C GLN A 8 -11.80 -4.17 20.60
N ALA A 9 -11.83 -4.63 21.85
CA ALA A 9 -12.47 -3.90 22.94
C ALA A 9 -11.79 -2.56 23.22
N ALA A 10 -10.46 -2.51 23.20
CA ALA A 10 -9.70 -1.27 23.37
C ALA A 10 -10.01 -0.26 22.26
N ILE A 11 -10.05 -0.71 20.99
CA ILE A 11 -10.40 0.14 19.84
C ILE A 11 -11.83 0.68 19.97
N GLN A 12 -12.78 -0.13 20.44
CA GLN A 12 -14.17 0.30 20.66
C GLN A 12 -14.31 1.32 21.80
N SER A 13 -13.36 1.36 22.73
CA SER A 13 -13.37 2.31 23.86
C SER A 13 -12.74 3.67 23.53
N LEU A 14 -12.14 3.83 22.35
CA LEU A 14 -11.49 5.07 21.94
C LEU A 14 -12.51 6.19 21.71
N SER A 15 -12.10 7.42 22.02
CA SER A 15 -12.79 8.61 21.53
C SER A 15 -12.70 8.73 20.00
N SER A 16 -13.53 9.59 19.42
CA SER A 16 -13.52 9.83 17.96
C SER A 16 -12.15 10.30 17.45
N ASP A 17 -11.45 11.13 18.23
CA ASP A 17 -10.15 11.69 17.86
C ASP A 17 -9.05 10.63 17.94
N GLU A 18 -9.02 9.85 19.01
CA GLU A 18 -8.07 8.74 19.17
C GLU A 18 -8.28 7.66 18.11
N PHE A 19 -9.53 7.36 17.79
CA PHE A 19 -9.85 6.42 16.72
C PHE A 19 -9.42 6.94 15.34
N THR A 20 -9.58 8.24 15.09
CA THR A 20 -9.11 8.87 13.85
C THR A 20 -7.60 8.83 13.74
N TYR A 21 -6.89 9.15 14.82
CA TYR A 21 -5.44 9.04 14.88
C TYR A 21 -4.96 7.60 14.63
N LEU A 22 -5.58 6.61 15.31
CA LEU A 22 -5.26 5.20 15.11
C LEU A 22 -5.47 4.77 13.66
N ARG A 23 -6.59 5.18 13.04
CA ARG A 23 -6.88 4.87 11.64
C ARG A 23 -5.81 5.42 10.71
N ASN A 24 -5.42 6.68 10.89
CA ASN A 24 -4.40 7.30 10.05
C ASN A 24 -3.05 6.59 10.18
N TRP A 25 -2.66 6.25 11.41
CA TRP A 25 -1.43 5.48 11.65
C TRP A 25 -1.46 4.09 11.00
N MET A 26 -2.61 3.39 11.01
CA MET A 26 -2.73 2.11 10.31
C MET A 26 -2.59 2.25 8.79
N ILE A 27 -3.10 3.33 8.20
CA ILE A 27 -2.92 3.62 6.77
C ILE A 27 -1.43 3.78 6.43
N GLU A 28 -0.66 4.50 7.26
CA GLU A 28 0.79 4.63 7.05
C GLU A 28 1.51 3.27 7.13
N LEU A 29 1.12 2.40 8.07
CA LEU A 29 1.67 1.04 8.13
C LEU A 29 1.35 0.21 6.88
N ASP A 30 0.14 0.34 6.35
CA ASP A 30 -0.25 -0.33 5.12
C ASP A 30 0.57 0.20 3.93
N TRP A 31 0.84 1.52 3.87
CA TRP A 31 1.72 2.12 2.87
C TRP A 31 3.15 1.57 2.95
N GLU A 32 3.73 1.49 4.15
CA GLU A 32 5.06 0.92 4.34
C GLU A 32 5.15 -0.54 3.85
N GLU A 33 4.09 -1.33 4.09
CA GLU A 33 4.05 -2.71 3.62
C GLU A 33 3.84 -2.80 2.10
N TRP A 34 3.06 -1.90 1.53
CA TRP A 34 2.93 -1.77 0.08
C TRP A 34 4.26 -1.44 -0.58
N ASP A 35 5.03 -0.50 -0.04
CA ASP A 35 6.36 -0.16 -0.54
C ASP A 35 7.27 -1.39 -0.57
N ARG A 36 7.33 -2.16 0.53
CA ARG A 36 8.11 -3.40 0.60
C ARG A 36 7.65 -4.44 -0.42
N GLN A 37 6.34 -4.57 -0.63
CA GLN A 37 5.80 -5.51 -1.62
C GLN A 37 6.16 -5.09 -3.05
N ILE A 38 6.06 -3.80 -3.38
CA ILE A 38 6.45 -3.28 -4.69
C ILE A 38 7.94 -3.51 -4.95
N GLU A 39 8.80 -3.21 -3.97
CA GLU A 39 10.25 -3.46 -4.09
C GLU A 39 10.55 -4.93 -4.34
N LYS A 40 9.91 -5.83 -3.58
CA LYS A 40 10.08 -7.28 -3.73
C LYS A 40 9.58 -7.77 -5.09
N ASP A 41 8.40 -7.33 -5.50
CA ASP A 41 7.80 -7.73 -6.78
C ASP A 41 8.64 -7.21 -7.96
N SER A 42 9.15 -5.98 -7.87
CA SER A 42 10.12 -5.42 -8.81
C SER A 42 11.41 -6.26 -8.87
N ALA A 43 12.02 -6.57 -7.72
CA ALA A 43 13.24 -7.38 -7.67
C ALA A 43 13.04 -8.82 -8.20
N SER A 44 11.81 -9.35 -8.12
CA SER A 44 11.46 -10.67 -8.65
C SER A 44 11.16 -10.69 -10.15
N GLY A 45 11.12 -9.54 -10.81
CA GLY A 45 10.73 -9.40 -12.23
C GLY A 45 9.22 -9.50 -12.48
N LYS A 46 8.39 -9.59 -11.43
CA LYS A 46 6.93 -9.70 -11.56
C LYS A 46 6.30 -8.46 -12.19
N LEU A 47 6.98 -7.31 -12.09
CA LEU A 47 6.53 -6.04 -12.68
C LEU A 47 7.15 -5.74 -14.05
N ASP A 48 7.98 -6.63 -14.61
CA ASP A 48 8.68 -6.40 -15.89
C ASP A 48 7.72 -6.18 -17.06
N PHE A 49 6.50 -6.73 -16.99
CA PHE A 49 5.48 -6.52 -18.02
C PHE A 49 5.10 -5.03 -18.16
N LEU A 50 5.09 -4.26 -17.07
CA LEU A 50 4.81 -2.83 -17.08
C LEU A 50 5.93 -2.06 -17.78
N VAL A 51 7.19 -2.46 -17.55
CA VAL A 51 8.34 -1.88 -18.22
C VAL A 51 8.27 -2.15 -19.73
N ASN A 52 7.96 -3.38 -20.12
CA ASN A 52 7.82 -3.76 -21.53
C ASN A 52 6.67 -3.00 -22.21
N GLU A 53 5.54 -2.84 -21.53
CA GLU A 53 4.40 -2.05 -22.02
C GLU A 53 4.78 -0.59 -22.24
N ALA A 54 5.45 0.03 -21.26
CA ALA A 54 5.92 1.41 -21.38
C ALA A 54 6.92 1.60 -22.54
N LEU A 55 7.82 0.63 -22.75
CA LEU A 55 8.76 0.65 -23.88
C LEU A 55 8.05 0.49 -25.22
N ALA A 56 7.02 -0.35 -25.31
CA ALA A 56 6.23 -0.54 -26.52
C ALA A 56 5.44 0.73 -26.87
N ALA A 57 4.76 1.34 -25.90
CA ALA A 57 4.04 2.60 -26.08
C ALA A 57 4.98 3.73 -26.52
N LYS A 58 6.19 3.81 -25.94
CA LYS A 58 7.23 4.75 -26.37
C LYS A 58 7.64 4.54 -27.82
N ALA A 59 7.80 3.29 -28.25
CA ALA A 59 8.19 2.97 -29.63
C ALA A 59 7.08 3.30 -30.64
N GLN A 60 5.82 3.35 -30.19
CA GLN A 60 4.65 3.66 -30.99
C GLN A 60 4.28 5.16 -30.97
N ASP A 61 5.05 5.99 -30.26
CA ASP A 61 4.78 7.43 -30.06
C ASP A 61 3.40 7.70 -29.41
N GLU A 62 2.94 6.74 -28.59
CA GLU A 62 1.65 6.79 -27.90
C GLU A 62 1.75 7.36 -26.47
N LEU A 63 2.96 7.74 -26.04
CA LEU A 63 3.15 8.39 -24.74
C LEU A 63 2.57 9.80 -24.76
N GLN A 64 1.78 10.15 -23.74
CA GLN A 64 1.36 11.53 -23.54
C GLN A 64 2.56 12.43 -23.22
N GLU A 65 2.57 13.64 -23.79
CA GLU A 65 3.46 14.70 -23.31
C GLU A 65 3.11 15.03 -21.85
N LEU A 66 4.14 15.06 -20.99
CA LEU A 66 4.05 15.35 -19.56
C LEU A 66 3.86 16.85 -19.29
#